data_AF-A0A3N5JIK2-F1
#
_entry.id   AF-A0A3N5JIK2-F1
#
_cell.length_a   1.000
_cell.length_b   1.000
_cell.length_c   1.000
_cell.angle_alpha   90.00
_cell.angle_beta   90.00
_cell.angle_gamma   90.00
#
_symmetry.space_group_name_H-M   'P 1'
#
loop_
_entity.id
_entity.type
_entity.pdbx_description
1 polymer ?
#
loop_
_entity_poly.entity_id
_entity_poly.type
_entity_poly.pdbx_seq_one_letter_code
_entity_poly.pdbx_strand_id
1 'polypeptide(L)'
;MKRLITSLIALASLGPAMAQDEPLSEHALKTFEIFKTIVEVDTSKAMGNTPKVARYLADELIAAGFPEEDIEILRKGDLAALIARYRGDGSSGKKPILFLGHMDVVEAYAEDWERPPFTLTSDETNFYARGTIDNKFGVAQLTSTFIRLKKEGFVPTRDLIIAFSG
;
A
#
# COMPACT_ATOMS: atom_id res chain seq x y z
N MET A 1 -24.81 19.61 70.96
CA MET A 1 -25.44 18.97 69.78
C MET A 1 -24.43 18.93 68.64
N LYS A 2 -23.77 17.80 68.40
CA LYS A 2 -22.80 17.61 67.30
C LYS A 2 -23.56 17.18 66.05
N ARG A 3 -23.41 17.89 64.92
CA ARG A 3 -23.96 17.50 63.62
C ARG A 3 -22.89 16.70 62.86
N LEU A 4 -23.18 15.43 62.56
CA LEU A 4 -22.41 14.61 61.64
C LEU A 4 -22.71 15.07 60.21
N ILE A 5 -21.68 15.37 59.42
CA ILE A 5 -21.80 15.55 57.96
C ILE A 5 -21.34 14.23 57.34
N THR A 6 -22.28 13.52 56.72
CA THR A 6 -22.01 12.27 55.98
C THR A 6 -21.62 12.65 54.55
N SER A 7 -20.35 12.48 54.18
CA SER A 7 -19.90 12.64 52.80
C SER A 7 -20.30 11.42 51.98
N LEU A 8 -21.11 11.62 50.94
CA LEU A 8 -21.47 10.60 49.96
C LEU A 8 -20.34 10.50 48.92
N ILE A 9 -19.61 9.38 48.90
CA ILE A 9 -18.64 9.09 47.82
C ILE A 9 -19.43 8.50 46.65
N ALA A 10 -19.48 9.21 45.53
CA ALA A 10 -20.03 8.68 44.29
C ALA A 10 -19.04 7.70 43.66
N LEU A 11 -19.39 6.42 43.64
CA LEU A 11 -18.67 5.39 42.90
C LEU A 11 -18.99 5.56 41.40
N ALA A 12 -18.04 6.07 40.62
CA ALA A 12 -18.14 6.04 39.16
C ALA A 12 -17.89 4.61 38.68
N SER A 13 -18.91 3.97 38.11
CA SER A 13 -18.77 2.68 37.45
C SER A 13 -17.96 2.85 36.16
N LEU A 14 -16.71 2.38 36.16
CA LEU A 14 -15.93 2.17 34.95
C LEU A 14 -16.55 1.00 34.16
N GLY A 15 -17.44 1.31 33.22
CA GLY A 15 -17.85 0.35 32.20
C GLY A 15 -16.66 0.02 31.29
N PRO A 16 -16.65 -1.16 30.62
CA PRO A 16 -15.62 -1.47 29.64
C PRO A 16 -15.66 -0.38 28.55
N ALA A 17 -14.51 0.24 28.31
CA ALA A 17 -14.34 1.10 27.15
C ALA A 17 -14.53 0.21 25.92
N MET A 18 -15.68 0.33 25.26
CA MET A 18 -15.81 -0.17 23.89
C MET A 18 -14.78 0.58 23.08
N ALA A 19 -13.79 -0.12 22.53
CA ALA A 19 -12.92 0.43 21.52
C ALA A 19 -13.84 0.94 20.40
N GLN A 20 -13.92 2.26 20.25
CA GLN A 20 -14.55 2.81 19.06
C GLN A 20 -13.68 2.39 17.88
N ASP A 21 -14.31 1.90 16.81
CA ASP A 21 -13.60 1.65 15.56
C ASP A 21 -12.98 2.98 15.11
N GLU A 22 -11.67 3.12 15.32
CA GLU A 22 -10.94 4.29 14.86
C GLU A 22 -11.07 4.37 13.34
N PRO A 23 -11.40 5.55 12.78
CA PRO A 23 -11.50 5.70 11.33
C PRO A 23 -10.17 5.33 10.67
N LEU A 24 -10.23 4.65 9.53
CA LEU A 24 -9.04 4.30 8.75
C LEU A 24 -8.26 5.58 8.40
N SER A 25 -6.94 5.52 8.56
CA SER A 25 -6.05 6.63 8.19
C SER A 25 -6.07 6.89 6.67
N GLU A 26 -5.74 8.11 6.24
CA GLU A 26 -5.56 8.43 4.81
C GLU A 26 -4.60 7.44 4.13
N HIS A 27 -3.55 7.04 4.84
CA HIS A 27 -2.59 6.06 4.33
C HIS A 27 -3.21 4.67 4.14
N ALA A 28 -4.03 4.20 5.09
CA ALA A 28 -4.74 2.93 4.95
C ALA A 28 -5.73 2.95 3.77
N LEU A 29 -6.49 4.04 3.63
CA LEU A 29 -7.41 4.25 2.52
C LEU A 29 -6.66 4.26 1.17
N LYS A 30 -5.57 5.02 1.06
CA LYS A 30 -4.77 5.07 -0.17
C LYS A 30 -4.11 3.73 -0.50
N THR A 31 -3.64 3.01 0.52
CA THR A 31 -3.10 1.66 0.34
C THR A 31 -4.16 0.72 -0.21
N PHE A 32 -5.38 0.76 0.33
CA PHE A 32 -6.48 -0.08 -0.14
C PHE A 32 -6.92 0.27 -1.55
N GLU A 33 -6.98 1.56 -1.90
CA GLU A 33 -7.29 2.04 -3.25
C GLU A 33 -6.28 1.50 -4.28
N ILE A 34 -4.98 1.66 -4.02
CA ILE A 34 -3.91 1.12 -4.87
C ILE A 34 -4.03 -0.40 -4.95
N PHE A 35 -4.15 -1.07 -3.80
CA PHE A 35 -4.25 -2.52 -3.70
C PHE A 35 -5.38 -3.08 -4.54
N LYS A 36 -6.61 -2.57 -4.36
CA LYS A 36 -7.79 -2.97 -5.14
C LYS A 36 -7.56 -2.75 -6.64
N THR A 37 -7.05 -1.59 -7.01
CA THR A 37 -6.82 -1.25 -8.42
C THR A 37 -5.86 -2.23 -9.09
N ILE A 38 -4.76 -2.58 -8.44
CA ILE A 38 -3.74 -3.43 -9.08
C ILE A 38 -4.07 -4.92 -9.04
N VAL A 39 -4.78 -5.43 -8.03
CA VAL A 39 -5.18 -6.85 -7.98
C VAL A 39 -6.29 -7.17 -8.97
N GLU A 40 -7.11 -6.17 -9.35
CA GLU A 40 -8.16 -6.33 -10.37
C GLU A 40 -7.63 -6.23 -11.81
N VAL A 41 -6.30 -6.14 -11.99
CA VAL A 41 -5.64 -6.26 -13.30
C VAL A 41 -5.00 -7.64 -13.42
N ASP A 42 -5.45 -8.44 -14.40
CA ASP A 42 -4.80 -9.70 -14.74
C ASP A 42 -3.43 -9.44 -15.39
N THR A 43 -2.39 -9.53 -14.56
CA THR A 43 -0.98 -9.40 -14.95
C THR A 43 -0.30 -10.74 -15.15
N SER A 44 -1.06 -11.81 -15.37
CA SER A 44 -0.49 -13.10 -15.72
C SER A 44 0.29 -13.00 -17.03
N LYS A 45 1.26 -13.91 -17.20
CA LYS A 45 2.12 -13.92 -18.40
C LYS A 45 1.30 -14.04 -19.69
N ALA A 46 0.20 -14.81 -19.65
CA ALA A 46 -0.71 -14.95 -20.78
C ALA A 46 -1.41 -13.64 -21.16
N MET A 47 -1.73 -12.79 -20.18
CA MET A 47 -2.46 -11.54 -20.40
C MET A 47 -1.57 -10.31 -20.60
N GLY A 48 -0.34 -10.29 -20.05
CA GLY A 48 0.66 -9.27 -20.38
C GLY A 48 0.24 -7.85 -20.02
N ASN A 49 -0.26 -7.61 -18.80
CA ASN A 49 -0.74 -6.29 -18.37
C ASN A 49 0.13 -5.58 -17.32
N THR A 50 1.35 -6.04 -17.03
CA THR A 50 2.23 -5.33 -16.09
C THR A 50 2.56 -3.89 -16.51
N PRO A 51 2.60 -3.51 -17.81
CA PRO A 51 2.71 -2.10 -18.20
C PRO A 51 1.54 -1.21 -17.74
N LYS A 52 0.34 -1.76 -17.59
CA LYS A 52 -0.83 -1.01 -17.09
C LYS A 52 -0.66 -0.71 -15.60
N VAL A 53 -0.24 -1.70 -14.82
CA VAL A 53 0.03 -1.54 -13.38
C VAL A 53 1.21 -0.59 -13.17
N ALA A 54 2.31 -0.75 -13.91
CA ALA A 54 3.47 0.13 -13.82
C ALA A 54 3.11 1.60 -14.11
N ARG A 55 2.27 1.84 -15.14
CA ARG A 55 1.81 3.20 -15.46
C ARG A 55 0.96 3.80 -14.34
N TYR A 56 -0.02 3.04 -13.85
CA TYR A 56 -0.86 3.49 -12.73
C TYR A 56 -0.02 3.88 -11.51
N LEU A 57 0.91 3.03 -11.10
CA LEU A 57 1.78 3.29 -9.94
C LEU A 57 2.72 4.49 -10.17
N ALA A 58 3.23 4.68 -11.40
CA ALA A 58 4.01 5.85 -11.76
C ALA A 58 3.18 7.13 -11.64
N ASP A 59 1.96 7.14 -12.18
CA ASP A 59 1.06 8.30 -12.15
C ASP A 59 0.70 8.67 -10.71
N GLU A 60 0.49 7.68 -9.83
CA GLU A 60 0.29 7.87 -8.39
C GLU A 60 1.47 8.55 -7.68
N LEU A 61 2.70 8.14 -8.01
CA LEU A 61 3.91 8.76 -7.47
C LEU A 61 4.10 10.18 -8.00
N ILE A 62 3.87 10.41 -9.30
CA ILE A 62 3.94 11.75 -9.91
C ILE A 62 2.92 12.68 -9.25
N ALA A 63 1.68 12.22 -9.06
CA ALA A 63 0.62 12.97 -8.39
C ALA A 63 0.97 13.33 -6.93
N ALA A 64 1.79 12.51 -6.26
CA ALA A 64 2.32 12.81 -4.93
C ALA A 64 3.50 13.80 -4.92
N GLY A 65 3.98 14.23 -6.09
CA GLY A 65 5.05 15.22 -6.26
C GLY A 65 6.45 14.63 -6.46
N PHE A 66 6.56 13.35 -6.83
CA PHE A 66 7.83 12.82 -7.32
C PHE A 66 8.13 13.38 -8.73
N PRO A 67 9.38 13.78 -9.02
CA PRO A 67 9.74 14.26 -10.36
C PRO A 67 9.61 13.14 -11.40
N GLU A 68 9.15 13.46 -12.60
CA GLU A 68 9.04 12.47 -13.68
C GLU A 68 10.40 11.87 -14.05
N GLU A 69 11.49 12.65 -13.99
CA GLU A 69 12.85 12.15 -14.26
C GLU A 69 13.36 11.13 -13.23
N ASP A 70 12.68 11.01 -12.08
CA ASP A 70 12.99 10.01 -11.05
C ASP A 70 12.16 8.73 -11.20
N ILE A 71 11.30 8.65 -12.22
CA ILE A 71 10.41 7.52 -12.47
C ILE A 71 10.66 6.96 -13.87
N GLU A 72 10.93 5.66 -13.96
CA GLU A 72 11.22 4.98 -15.21
C GLU A 72 10.37 3.72 -15.33
N ILE A 73 9.76 3.52 -16.52
CA ILE A 73 9.06 2.29 -16.86
C ILE A 73 9.85 1.59 -17.97
N LEU A 74 10.45 0.45 -17.62
CA LEU A 74 11.23 -0.38 -18.53
C LEU A 74 10.32 -1.43 -19.17
N ARG A 75 10.05 -1.32 -20.47
CA ARG A 75 9.19 -2.25 -21.21
C ARG A 75 9.97 -3.40 -21.84
N LYS A 76 9.37 -4.59 -21.84
CA LYS A 76 9.82 -5.78 -22.60
C LYS A 76 8.60 -6.53 -23.15
N GLY A 77 8.22 -6.23 -24.39
CA GLY A 77 6.97 -6.74 -24.97
C GLY A 77 5.77 -6.26 -24.15
N ASP A 78 4.95 -7.21 -23.73
CA ASP A 78 3.76 -6.96 -22.91
C ASP A 78 4.05 -6.93 -21.40
N LEU A 79 5.34 -6.96 -21.00
CA LEU A 79 5.76 -6.84 -19.61
C LEU A 79 6.45 -5.49 -19.34
N ALA A 80 6.42 -5.04 -18.10
CA ALA A 80 7.16 -3.86 -17.67
C ALA A 80 7.68 -3.96 -16.24
N ALA A 81 8.83 -3.32 -16.00
CA ALA A 81 9.30 -2.98 -14.66
C ALA A 81 9.11 -1.48 -14.38
N LEU A 82 8.87 -1.13 -13.12
CA LEU A 82 8.83 0.25 -12.62
C LEU A 82 10.04 0.50 -11.71
N ILE A 83 10.80 1.55 -12.01
CA ILE A 83 11.82 2.09 -11.12
C ILE A 83 11.37 3.47 -10.65
N ALA A 84 11.40 3.73 -9.35
CA ALA A 84 11.12 5.06 -8.81
C ALA A 84 12.14 5.43 -7.73
N ARG A 85 12.74 6.62 -7.85
CA ARG A 85 13.75 7.13 -6.93
C ARG A 85 13.15 8.18 -6.00
N TYR A 86 13.27 7.95 -4.70
CA TYR A 86 13.13 8.96 -3.67
C TYR A 86 14.53 9.49 -3.32
N ARG A 87 14.86 10.67 -3.84
CA ARG A 87 16.14 11.34 -3.56
C ARG A 87 16.28 11.65 -2.08
N GLY A 88 17.43 11.27 -1.52
CA GLY A 88 17.84 11.73 -0.20
C GLY A 88 18.65 13.02 -0.24
N ASP A 89 18.92 13.60 0.92
CA ASP A 89 19.81 14.76 1.07
C ASP A 89 21.31 14.40 1.02
N GLY A 90 21.63 13.10 0.97
CA GLY A 90 23.00 12.59 0.93
C GLY A 90 23.76 12.67 2.26
N SER A 91 23.16 13.15 3.34
CA SER A 91 23.81 13.38 4.64
C SER A 91 24.43 12.13 5.27
N SER A 92 23.92 10.94 4.92
CA SER A 92 24.48 9.68 5.45
C SER A 92 25.77 9.23 4.75
N GLY A 93 26.04 9.70 3.52
CA GLY A 93 27.14 9.21 2.67
C GLY A 93 27.04 7.72 2.30
N LYS A 94 25.92 7.05 2.57
CA LYS A 94 25.72 5.61 2.33
C LYS A 94 25.12 5.36 0.94
N LYS A 95 25.32 4.14 0.43
CA LYS A 95 24.68 3.67 -0.80
C LYS A 95 23.14 3.65 -0.66
N PRO A 96 22.39 3.83 -1.78
CA PRO A 96 20.93 3.74 -1.80
C PRO A 96 20.38 2.43 -1.22
N ILE A 97 19.12 2.45 -0.76
CA ILE A 97 18.36 1.24 -0.44
C ILE A 97 17.45 0.89 -1.61
N LEU A 98 17.44 -0.38 -2.00
CA LEU A 98 16.51 -0.91 -3.00
C LEU A 98 15.38 -1.69 -2.31
N PHE A 99 14.15 -1.33 -2.61
CA PHE A 99 12.93 -2.03 -2.23
C PHE A 99 12.43 -2.78 -3.46
N LEU A 100 12.45 -4.11 -3.39
CA LEU A 100 12.10 -5.01 -4.47
C LEU A 100 10.68 -5.56 -4.29
N GLY A 101 9.98 -5.73 -5.41
CA GLY A 101 8.68 -6.40 -5.48
C GLY A 101 8.39 -6.81 -6.93
N HIS A 102 7.29 -7.53 -7.16
CA HIS A 102 6.87 -7.90 -8.51
C HIS A 102 5.37 -7.64 -8.71
N MET A 103 5.01 -7.29 -9.95
CA MET A 103 3.66 -6.90 -10.36
C MET A 103 2.95 -8.01 -11.13
N ASP A 104 3.70 -8.95 -11.70
CA ASP A 104 3.14 -10.11 -12.38
C ASP A 104 2.51 -11.07 -11.38
N VAL A 105 1.71 -11.99 -11.92
CA VAL A 105 1.06 -13.02 -11.13
C VAL A 105 1.07 -14.31 -11.92
N VAL A 106 0.92 -15.43 -11.22
CA VAL A 106 0.61 -16.70 -11.89
C VAL A 106 -0.82 -16.69 -12.43
N GLU A 107 -1.07 -17.49 -13.45
CA GLU A 107 -2.39 -17.67 -14.05
C GLU A 107 -3.44 -18.08 -13.00
N ALA A 108 -4.69 -17.68 -13.25
CA ALA A 108 -5.83 -18.00 -12.40
C ALA A 108 -7.08 -18.16 -13.28
N TYR A 109 -7.45 -19.40 -13.57
CA TYR A 109 -8.63 -19.73 -14.36
C TYR A 109 -9.88 -19.69 -13.48
N ALA A 110 -10.99 -19.16 -14.00
CA ALA A 110 -12.21 -18.97 -13.21
C ALA A 110 -12.80 -20.30 -12.72
N GLU A 111 -12.66 -21.37 -13.49
CA GLU A 111 -13.12 -22.73 -13.16
C GLU A 111 -12.42 -23.35 -11.94
N ASP A 112 -11.20 -22.89 -11.61
CA ASP A 112 -10.41 -23.40 -10.48
C ASP A 112 -10.65 -22.62 -9.19
N TRP A 113 -11.47 -21.56 -9.23
CA TRP A 113 -11.64 -20.63 -8.12
C TRP A 113 -13.08 -20.57 -7.61
N GLU A 114 -13.24 -20.54 -6.29
CA GLU A 114 -14.54 -20.29 -5.63
C GLU A 114 -15.06 -18.86 -5.86
N ARG A 115 -14.15 -17.92 -6.15
CA ARG A 115 -14.42 -16.48 -6.31
C ARG A 115 -13.73 -15.97 -7.57
N PRO A 116 -14.23 -14.95 -8.28
CA PRO A 116 -13.57 -14.46 -9.48
C PRO A 116 -12.12 -14.01 -9.18
N PRO A 117 -11.10 -14.56 -9.85
CA PRO A 117 -9.71 -14.39 -9.43
C PRO A 117 -9.22 -12.94 -9.57
N PHE A 118 -9.77 -12.15 -10.49
CA PHE A 118 -9.36 -10.77 -10.73
C PHE A 118 -10.43 -9.74 -10.33
N THR A 119 -11.30 -10.11 -9.38
CA THR A 119 -12.22 -9.17 -8.72
C THR A 119 -11.96 -9.24 -7.22
N LEU A 120 -11.61 -8.12 -6.59
CA LEU A 120 -11.33 -8.12 -5.16
C LEU A 120 -12.63 -8.35 -4.39
N THR A 121 -12.69 -9.47 -3.68
CA THR A 121 -13.78 -9.83 -2.77
C THR A 121 -13.24 -9.95 -1.34
N SER A 122 -14.11 -9.99 -0.35
CA SER A 122 -13.70 -10.11 1.06
C SER A 122 -14.72 -10.85 1.90
N ASP A 123 -14.28 -11.35 3.05
CA ASP A 123 -15.14 -11.71 4.18
C ASP A 123 -14.78 -10.84 5.40
N GLU A 124 -15.18 -11.25 6.60
CA GLU A 124 -14.89 -10.52 7.84
C GLU A 124 -13.39 -10.47 8.19
N THR A 125 -12.57 -11.35 7.60
CA THR A 125 -11.16 -11.54 7.98
C THR A 125 -10.18 -11.27 6.84
N ASN A 126 -10.54 -11.59 5.59
CA ASN A 126 -9.60 -11.68 4.48
C ASN A 126 -10.10 -10.97 3.21
N PHE A 127 -9.13 -10.56 2.40
CA PHE A 127 -9.33 -10.16 1.00
C PHE A 127 -8.91 -11.28 0.04
N TYR A 128 -9.74 -11.55 -0.97
CA TYR A 128 -9.56 -12.62 -1.95
C TYR A 128 -9.50 -12.05 -3.36
N ALA A 129 -8.35 -12.29 -4.01
CA ALA A 129 -8.09 -12.16 -5.44
C ALA A 129 -6.71 -12.77 -5.73
N ARG A 130 -6.41 -13.06 -7.00
CA ARG A 130 -5.06 -13.39 -7.44
C ARG A 130 -4.15 -12.17 -7.24
N GLY A 131 -3.04 -12.41 -6.56
CA GLY A 131 -2.02 -11.41 -6.33
C GLY A 131 -2.11 -10.72 -4.97
N THR A 132 -3.15 -11.01 -4.15
CA THR A 132 -3.32 -10.34 -2.85
C THR A 132 -2.11 -10.54 -1.94
N ILE A 133 -1.64 -11.77 -1.77
CA ILE A 133 -0.42 -12.08 -0.98
C ILE A 133 0.85 -11.93 -1.84
N ASP A 134 0.84 -12.51 -3.03
CA ASP A 134 2.02 -12.61 -3.91
C ASP A 134 1.81 -11.87 -5.24
N ASN A 135 2.29 -10.63 -5.40
CA ASN A 135 2.98 -9.78 -4.39
C ASN A 135 2.36 -8.38 -4.29
N LYS A 136 1.12 -8.23 -4.77
CA LYS A 136 0.53 -6.90 -5.01
C LYS A 136 0.22 -6.13 -3.72
N PHE A 137 -0.01 -6.79 -2.58
CA PHE A 137 -0.11 -6.05 -1.31
C PHE A 137 1.21 -5.36 -0.93
N GLY A 138 2.36 -6.03 -1.12
CA GLY A 138 3.67 -5.43 -0.87
C GLY A 138 3.96 -4.25 -1.80
N VAL A 139 3.60 -4.38 -3.08
CA VAL A 139 3.67 -3.30 -4.07
C VAL A 139 2.81 -2.10 -3.66
N ALA A 140 1.56 -2.35 -3.25
CA ALA A 140 0.64 -1.31 -2.82
C ALA A 140 1.14 -0.59 -1.55
N GLN A 141 1.61 -1.34 -0.55
CA GLN A 141 2.13 -0.79 0.70
C GLN A 141 3.38 0.07 0.50
N LEU A 142 4.34 -0.39 -0.31
CA LEU A 142 5.55 0.39 -0.60
C LEU A 142 5.22 1.68 -1.36
N THR A 143 4.36 1.60 -2.38
CA THR A 143 3.94 2.76 -3.16
C THR A 143 3.22 3.78 -2.28
N SER A 144 2.22 3.36 -1.51
CA SER A 144 1.46 4.25 -0.63
C SER A 144 2.33 4.86 0.48
N THR A 145 3.32 4.12 0.98
CA THR A 145 4.27 4.63 1.97
C THR A 145 5.18 5.70 1.38
N PHE A 146 5.67 5.52 0.15
CA PHE A 146 6.46 6.56 -0.55
C PHE A 146 5.62 7.82 -0.77
N ILE A 147 4.36 7.66 -1.20
CA ILE A 147 3.39 8.76 -1.33
C ILE A 147 3.21 9.49 -0.01
N ARG A 148 2.93 8.77 1.09
CA ARG A 148 2.74 9.35 2.42
C ARG A 148 3.96 10.14 2.86
N LEU A 149 5.15 9.54 2.81
CA LEU A 149 6.40 10.18 3.21
C LEU A 149 6.68 11.45 2.38
N LYS A 150 6.37 11.42 1.08
CA LYS A 150 6.51 12.59 0.21
C LYS A 150 5.56 13.72 0.60
N LYS A 151 4.28 13.41 0.85
CA LYS A 151 3.29 14.39 1.34
C LYS A 151 3.64 14.96 2.71
N GLU A 152 4.24 14.17 3.59
CA GLU A 152 4.71 14.59 4.91
C GLU A 152 6.00 15.43 4.88
N GLY A 153 6.62 15.61 3.71
CA GLY A 153 7.87 16.37 3.56
C GLY A 153 9.09 15.65 4.13
N PHE A 154 9.04 14.34 4.31
CA PHE A 154 10.19 13.55 4.75
C PHE A 154 11.32 13.66 3.72
N VAL A 155 12.57 13.81 4.19
CA VAL A 155 13.75 13.75 3.31
C VAL A 155 14.64 12.61 3.78
N PRO A 156 14.80 11.53 2.99
CA PRO A 156 15.70 10.45 3.33
C PRO A 156 17.15 10.93 3.45
N THR A 157 17.97 10.28 4.28
CA THR A 157 19.41 10.61 4.39
C THR A 157 20.28 9.97 3.29
N ARG A 158 19.67 9.15 2.43
CA ARG A 158 20.21 8.48 1.24
C ARG A 158 19.05 8.12 0.33
N ASP A 159 19.32 7.94 -0.96
CA ASP A 159 18.27 7.55 -1.91
C ASP A 159 17.58 6.24 -1.49
N LEU A 160 16.25 6.24 -1.61
CA LEU A 160 15.42 5.05 -1.53
C LEU A 160 14.88 4.77 -2.93
N ILE A 161 14.98 3.53 -3.39
CA ILE A 161 14.60 3.16 -4.75
C ILE A 161 13.58 2.04 -4.67
N ILE A 162 12.43 2.25 -5.31
CA ILE A 162 11.51 1.16 -5.66
C ILE A 162 12.00 0.56 -6.98
N ALA A 163 12.04 -0.77 -7.05
CA ALA A 163 12.14 -1.50 -8.31
C ALA A 163 11.15 -2.67 -8.30
N PHE A 164 10.06 -2.50 -9.05
CA PHE A 164 9.05 -3.52 -9.23
C PHE A 164 9.21 -4.18 -10.59
N SER A 165 9.50 -5.48 -10.62
CA SER A 165 9.50 -6.26 -11.86
C SER A 165 8.07 -6.63 -12.25
N GLY A 166 7.91 -7.17 -13.46
CA GLY A 166 6.64 -7.72 -13.90
C GLY A 166 6.81 -8.56 -15.14
#